data_AF-A0A835IW13-F1
#
_entry.id   AF-A0A835IW13-F1
#
_cell.length_a   1.000
_cell.length_b   1.000
_cell.length_c   1.000
_cell.angle_alpha   90.00
_cell.angle_beta   90.00
_cell.angle_gamma   90.00
#
_symmetry.space_group_name_H-M   'P 1'
#
loop_
_entity.id
_entity.type
_entity.pdbx_description
1 polymer ?
#
loop_
_entity_poly.entity_id
_entity_poly.type
_entity_poly.pdbx_seq_one_letter_code
_entity_poly.pdbx_strand_id
1 'polypeptide(L)'
;MGLFDGLPVSSDKSYLREDLLRIDESWATTTRFDSLPHVVHILTSKDREGEISLLKDQSDIVEEVVDQVVHAYHTGFNRAIQNYSQILRLFSESAESIAVLKVDLAEAKKLLGARNKQLHQLWYRSVTLRHIISLLDQIEGIAKVPARIEKLIAEKQFYAAVQLHVQSTLMLKREGLQAVGALQDVRSELTKLRGILFYKVLEDLHSHLYNRGEYR
;
A
#
# COMPACT_ATOMS: atom_id res chain seq x y z
N MET A 1 52.48 19.52 -21.50
CA MET A 1 51.10 19.67 -21.99
C MET A 1 50.97 21.14 -22.36
N GLY A 2 50.90 21.46 -23.65
CA GLY A 2 50.82 22.85 -24.09
C GLY A 2 49.51 23.49 -23.62
N LEU A 3 49.53 24.78 -23.31
CA LEU A 3 48.39 25.54 -22.78
C LEU A 3 47.14 25.46 -23.70
N PHE A 4 47.34 25.21 -24.99
CA PHE A 4 46.32 25.26 -26.04
C PHE A 4 45.93 23.89 -26.63
N ASP A 5 46.49 22.80 -26.10
CA ASP A 5 46.36 21.45 -26.66
C ASP A 5 44.94 20.85 -26.53
N GLY A 6 44.11 21.44 -25.66
CA GLY A 6 42.72 21.01 -25.39
C GLY A 6 41.63 21.77 -26.16
N LEU A 7 41.98 22.74 -27.03
CA LEU A 7 40.99 23.57 -27.72
C LEU A 7 40.30 22.78 -28.85
N PRO A 8 38.96 22.82 -29.00
CA PRO A 8 38.25 22.14 -30.07
C PRO A 8 38.37 22.90 -31.40
N VAL A 9 39.57 22.91 -31.95
CA VAL A 9 39.85 23.40 -33.31
C VAL A 9 39.54 22.27 -34.29
N SER A 10 38.81 22.58 -35.37
CA SER A 10 38.47 21.60 -36.41
C SER A 10 39.74 21.01 -37.05
N SER A 11 39.69 19.75 -37.47
CA SER A 11 40.83 19.07 -38.13
C SER A 11 41.34 19.82 -39.36
N ASP A 12 40.43 20.50 -40.08
CA ASP A 12 40.74 21.30 -41.27
C ASP A 12 41.49 22.61 -40.95
N LYS A 13 41.52 23.01 -39.67
CA LYS A 13 42.16 24.26 -39.19
C LYS A 13 43.26 24.01 -38.18
N SER A 14 43.88 22.84 -38.25
CA SER A 14 45.03 22.46 -37.43
C SER A 14 46.20 23.45 -37.51
N TYR A 15 46.35 24.17 -38.63
CA TYR A 15 47.33 25.25 -38.80
C TYR A 15 47.20 26.36 -37.74
N LEU A 16 45.98 26.67 -37.29
CA LEU A 16 45.76 27.68 -36.24
C LEU A 16 46.37 27.26 -34.90
N ARG A 17 46.43 25.95 -34.61
CA ARG A 17 47.11 25.48 -33.39
C ARG A 17 48.61 25.67 -33.49
N GLU A 18 49.19 25.41 -34.67
CA GLU A 18 50.61 25.62 -34.91
C GLU A 18 50.96 27.11 -34.85
N ASP A 19 50.10 27.98 -35.38
CA ASP A 19 50.30 29.43 -35.35
C ASP A 19 50.09 30.03 -33.95
N LEU A 20 49.17 29.50 -33.15
CA LEU A 20 49.05 29.88 -31.73
C LEU A 20 50.29 29.49 -30.90
N LEU A 21 50.94 28.37 -31.22
CA LEU A 21 52.18 27.97 -30.57
C LEU A 21 53.37 28.87 -30.94
N ARG A 22 53.26 29.65 -32.02
CA ARG A 22 54.24 30.67 -32.42
C ARG A 22 54.05 31.99 -31.70
N ILE A 23 52.90 32.20 -31.06
CA ILE A 23 52.67 33.37 -30.20
C ILE A 23 53.51 33.17 -28.94
N ASP A 24 54.29 34.18 -28.59
CA ASP A 24 55.19 34.14 -27.44
C ASP A 24 54.41 33.86 -26.13
N GLU A 25 54.90 32.91 -25.34
CA GLU A 25 54.31 32.55 -24.04
C GLU A 25 54.33 33.71 -23.04
N SER A 26 55.11 34.77 -23.30
CA SER A 26 55.12 36.02 -22.53
C SER A 26 53.74 36.68 -22.43
N TRP A 27 52.87 36.51 -23.44
CA TRP A 27 51.48 36.98 -23.44
C TRP A 27 50.57 36.20 -22.46
N ALA A 28 50.85 34.92 -22.23
CA ALA A 28 49.99 34.02 -21.47
C ALA A 28 50.44 33.81 -20.01
N THR A 29 51.72 34.05 -19.70
CA THR A 29 52.33 33.76 -18.40
C THR A 29 52.20 34.89 -17.38
N THR A 30 51.88 36.10 -17.82
CA THR A 30 51.77 37.26 -16.93
C THR A 30 50.36 37.37 -16.35
N THR A 31 50.21 37.24 -15.03
CA THR A 31 48.91 37.33 -14.30
C THR A 31 48.17 38.67 -14.53
N ARG A 32 48.88 39.72 -14.97
CA ARG A 32 48.31 41.01 -15.33
C ARG A 32 49.02 41.53 -16.59
N PHE A 33 48.26 41.75 -17.66
CA PHE A 33 48.78 42.27 -18.92
C PHE A 33 49.39 43.67 -18.73
N ASP A 34 50.63 43.86 -19.18
CA ASP A 34 51.31 45.16 -19.26
C ASP A 34 51.65 45.48 -20.72
N SER A 35 51.04 46.53 -21.26
CA SER A 35 51.20 46.93 -22.66
C SER A 35 52.46 47.75 -22.91
N LEU A 36 53.06 48.35 -21.87
CA LEU A 36 54.17 49.29 -22.04
C LEU A 36 55.44 48.65 -22.63
N PRO A 37 55.89 47.46 -22.18
CA PRO A 37 57.07 46.80 -22.77
C PRO A 37 56.88 46.48 -24.26
N HIS A 38 55.67 46.07 -24.64
CA HIS A 38 55.31 45.70 -26.01
C HIS A 38 55.28 46.93 -26.93
N VAL A 39 54.67 48.04 -26.46
CA VAL A 39 54.65 49.30 -27.20
C VAL A 39 56.05 49.89 -27.34
N VAL A 40 56.89 49.82 -26.30
CA VAL A 40 58.28 50.29 -26.34
C VAL A 40 59.11 49.45 -27.31
N HIS A 41 58.91 48.11 -27.34
CA HIS A 41 59.56 47.22 -28.30
C HIS A 41 59.26 47.62 -29.75
N ILE A 42 57.98 47.83 -30.07
CA ILE A 42 57.53 48.26 -31.41
C ILE A 42 58.09 49.64 -31.78
N LEU A 43 58.15 50.58 -30.84
CA LEU A 43 58.67 51.93 -31.11
C LEU A 43 60.21 51.98 -31.25
N THR A 44 60.91 51.04 -30.61
CA THR A 44 62.39 50.97 -30.61
C THR A 44 62.92 50.09 -31.75
N SER A 45 62.07 49.28 -32.40
CA SER A 45 62.46 48.43 -33.53
C SER A 45 62.82 49.23 -34.79
N LYS A 46 63.68 48.65 -35.63
CA LYS A 46 64.07 49.24 -36.93
C LYS A 46 62.99 49.05 -37.99
N ASP A 47 62.09 48.10 -37.80
CA ASP A 47 60.98 47.77 -38.69
C ASP A 47 59.67 47.83 -37.89
N ARG A 48 59.16 49.04 -37.72
CA ARG A 48 57.95 49.29 -36.90
C ARG A 48 56.68 48.80 -37.58
N GLU A 49 56.65 48.90 -38.91
CA GLU A 49 55.51 48.50 -39.73
C GLU A 49 55.38 46.98 -39.75
N GLY A 50 56.50 46.25 -39.85
CA GLY A 50 56.55 44.78 -39.75
C GLY A 50 56.10 44.23 -38.39
N GLU A 51 56.54 44.84 -37.28
CA GLU A 51 56.13 44.45 -35.93
C GLU A 51 54.64 44.71 -35.66
N ILE A 52 54.09 45.81 -36.19
CA ILE A 52 52.66 46.11 -36.10
C ILE A 52 51.83 45.14 -36.96
N SER A 53 52.29 44.81 -38.17
CA SER A 53 51.59 43.82 -39.01
C SER A 53 51.60 42.44 -38.36
N LEU A 54 52.74 42.01 -37.78
CA LEU A 54 52.84 40.74 -37.09
C LEU A 54 51.85 40.65 -35.90
N LEU A 55 51.73 41.73 -35.11
CA LEU A 55 50.79 41.78 -33.99
C LEU A 55 49.33 41.71 -34.45
N LYS A 56 49.00 42.36 -35.58
CA LYS A 56 47.66 42.27 -36.17
C LYS A 56 47.36 40.86 -36.65
N ASP A 57 48.29 40.24 -37.36
CA ASP A 57 48.15 38.86 -37.83
C ASP A 57 47.94 37.90 -36.64
N GLN A 58 48.70 38.08 -35.54
CA GLN A 58 48.50 37.31 -34.31
C GLN A 58 47.12 37.54 -33.67
N SER A 59 46.63 38.78 -33.65
CA SER A 59 45.30 39.10 -33.14
C SER A 59 44.20 38.45 -33.96
N ASP A 60 44.29 38.50 -35.29
CA ASP A 60 43.31 37.93 -36.21
C ASP A 60 43.26 36.40 -36.06
N ILE A 61 44.42 35.75 -35.87
CA ILE A 61 44.53 34.30 -35.59
C ILE A 61 43.83 33.95 -34.26
N VAL A 62 44.04 34.74 -33.22
CA VAL A 62 43.39 34.53 -31.91
C VAL A 62 41.88 34.71 -32.01
N GLU A 63 41.40 35.73 -32.71
CA GLU A 63 39.98 35.97 -32.95
C GLU A 63 39.33 34.78 -33.69
N GLU A 64 39.98 34.28 -34.75
CA GLU A 64 39.48 33.12 -35.50
C GLU A 64 39.41 31.84 -34.65
N VAL A 65 40.35 31.65 -33.73
CA VAL A 65 40.35 30.52 -32.79
C VAL A 65 39.23 30.68 -31.77
N VAL A 66 39.07 31.87 -31.18
CA VAL A 66 38.02 32.14 -30.20
C VAL A 66 36.65 31.87 -30.81
N ASP A 67 36.41 32.33 -32.04
CA ASP A 67 35.16 32.06 -32.76
C ASP A 67 34.90 30.57 -32.96
N GLN A 68 35.93 29.79 -33.28
CA GLN A 68 35.79 28.34 -33.41
C GLN A 68 35.47 27.65 -32.09
N VAL A 69 36.13 28.05 -31.02
CA VAL A 69 35.89 27.50 -29.67
C VAL A 69 34.47 27.83 -29.23
N VAL A 70 34.03 29.06 -29.44
CA VAL A 70 32.65 29.48 -29.16
C VAL A 70 31.69 28.67 -30.00
N HIS A 71 31.90 28.55 -31.31
CA HIS A 71 31.01 27.80 -32.20
C HIS A 71 30.93 26.31 -31.84
N ALA A 72 32.06 25.70 -31.49
CA ALA A 72 32.15 24.31 -31.08
C ALA A 72 31.36 24.03 -29.80
N TYR A 73 31.47 24.91 -28.79
CA TYR A 73 30.79 24.72 -27.51
C TYR A 73 29.38 25.29 -27.44
N HIS A 74 29.00 26.24 -28.29
CA HIS A 74 27.69 26.91 -28.26
C HIS A 74 26.52 25.91 -28.35
N THR A 75 26.64 24.90 -29.22
CA THR A 75 25.59 23.89 -29.39
C THR A 75 25.46 22.99 -28.16
N GLY A 76 26.59 22.55 -27.59
CA GLY A 76 26.63 21.73 -26.37
C GLY A 76 26.10 22.49 -25.15
N PHE A 77 26.50 23.75 -25.00
CA PHE A 77 26.06 24.62 -23.91
C PHE A 77 24.55 24.89 -23.96
N ASN A 78 24.03 25.26 -25.14
CA ASN A 78 22.59 25.46 -25.30
C ASN A 78 21.79 24.17 -25.06
N ARG A 79 22.28 23.01 -25.54
CA ARG A 79 21.65 21.72 -25.24
C ARG A 79 21.66 21.42 -23.74
N ALA A 80 22.77 21.68 -23.04
CA ALA A 80 22.87 21.48 -21.61
C ALA A 80 21.90 22.38 -20.83
N ILE A 81 21.76 23.66 -21.21
CA ILE A 81 20.80 24.59 -20.60
C ILE A 81 19.37 24.12 -20.81
N GLN A 82 19.01 23.73 -22.04
CA GLN A 82 17.66 23.26 -22.36
C GLN A 82 17.32 21.98 -21.60
N ASN A 83 18.24 21.01 -21.56
CA ASN A 83 18.08 19.77 -20.80
C ASN A 83 17.90 20.06 -19.30
N TYR A 84 18.72 20.96 -18.74
CA TYR A 84 18.61 21.33 -17.33
C TYR A 84 17.25 21.98 -17.03
N SER A 85 16.79 22.88 -17.89
CA SER A 85 15.48 23.54 -17.76
C SER A 85 14.34 22.53 -17.84
N GLN A 86 14.44 21.55 -18.73
CA GLN A 86 13.47 20.47 -18.85
C GLN A 86 13.47 19.57 -17.60
N ILE A 87 14.64 19.22 -17.07
CA ILE A 87 14.76 18.42 -15.84
C ILE A 87 14.12 19.17 -14.67
N LEU A 88 14.40 20.47 -14.51
CA LEU A 88 13.80 21.28 -13.46
C LEU A 88 12.27 21.30 -13.55
N ARG A 89 11.73 21.45 -14.77
CA ARG A 89 10.28 21.41 -14.98
C ARG A 89 9.69 20.06 -14.58
N LEU A 90 10.26 18.96 -15.08
CA LEU A 90 9.81 17.60 -14.74
C LEU A 90 9.89 17.34 -13.23
N PHE A 91 10.93 17.85 -12.57
CA PHE A 91 11.08 17.72 -11.13
C PHE A 91 9.98 18.50 -10.37
N SER A 92 9.66 19.71 -10.81
CA SER A 92 8.58 20.51 -10.24
C SER A 92 7.21 19.85 -10.44
N GLU A 93 6.92 19.38 -11.65
CA GLU A 93 5.68 18.66 -11.97
C GLU A 93 5.54 17.36 -11.15
N SER A 94 6.65 16.64 -10.96
CA SER A 94 6.69 15.44 -10.12
C SER A 94 6.47 15.75 -8.65
N ALA A 95 7.09 16.81 -8.12
CA ALA A 95 6.92 17.22 -6.74
C ALA A 95 5.46 17.63 -6.44
N GLU A 96 4.82 18.36 -7.37
CA GLU A 96 3.41 18.72 -7.27
C GLU A 96 2.52 17.47 -7.32
N SER A 97 2.78 16.56 -8.27
CA SER A 97 2.04 15.30 -8.41
C SER A 97 2.13 14.45 -7.13
N ILE A 98 3.31 14.37 -6.51
CA ILE A 98 3.52 13.66 -5.24
C ILE A 98 2.74 14.34 -4.11
N ALA A 99 2.69 15.67 -4.07
CA ALA A 99 1.93 16.41 -3.07
C ALA A 99 0.43 16.10 -3.17
N VAL A 100 -0.12 16.10 -4.39
CA VAL A 100 -1.53 15.72 -4.66
C VAL A 100 -1.78 14.26 -4.25
N LEU A 101 -0.95 13.32 -4.72
CA LEU A 101 -1.08 11.90 -4.37
C LEU A 101 -1.05 11.65 -2.86
N LYS A 102 -0.26 12.42 -2.12
CA LYS A 102 -0.20 12.32 -0.65
C LYS A 102 -1.51 12.75 0.00
N VAL A 103 -2.16 13.79 -0.52
CA VAL A 103 -3.48 14.25 -0.05
C VAL A 103 -4.55 13.20 -0.38
N ASP A 104 -4.58 12.72 -1.62
CA ASP A 104 -5.54 11.71 -2.07
C ASP A 104 -5.42 10.42 -1.25
N LEU A 105 -4.18 9.97 -0.99
CA LEU A 105 -3.92 8.79 -0.17
C LEU A 105 -4.38 9.00 1.29
N ALA A 106 -4.19 10.19 1.85
CA ALA A 106 -4.64 10.51 3.20
C ALA A 106 -6.17 10.51 3.29
N GLU A 107 -6.86 11.03 2.27
CA GLU A 107 -8.32 10.99 2.18
C GLU A 107 -8.84 9.56 2.02
N ALA A 108 -8.26 8.77 1.10
CA ALA A 108 -8.60 7.36 0.92
C ALA A 108 -8.40 6.57 2.23
N LYS A 109 -7.29 6.80 2.94
CA LYS A 109 -7.03 6.19 4.26
C LYS A 109 -8.11 6.56 5.28
N LYS A 110 -8.56 7.82 5.30
CA LYS A 110 -9.64 8.28 6.20
C LYS A 110 -10.97 7.59 5.88
N LEU A 111 -11.35 7.51 4.60
CA LEU A 111 -12.58 6.86 4.15
C LEU A 111 -12.59 5.37 4.46
N LEU A 112 -11.48 4.67 4.19
CA LEU A 112 -11.31 3.26 4.53
C LEU A 112 -11.33 3.03 6.04
N GLY A 113 -10.67 3.89 6.82
CA GLY A 113 -10.67 3.82 8.28
C GLY A 113 -12.07 3.97 8.89
N ALA A 114 -12.90 4.87 8.36
CA ALA A 114 -14.28 5.03 8.78
C ALA A 114 -15.14 3.79 8.47
N ARG A 115 -15.01 3.24 7.25
CA ARG A 115 -15.72 2.01 6.86
C ARG A 115 -15.31 0.80 7.68
N ASN A 116 -14.05 0.68 8.08
CA ASN A 116 -13.58 -0.42 8.91
C ASN A 116 -14.32 -0.46 10.27
N LYS A 117 -14.53 0.70 10.91
CA LYS A 117 -15.27 0.78 12.18
C LYS A 117 -16.73 0.34 12.02
N GLN A 118 -17.41 0.82 10.98
CA GLN A 118 -18.78 0.41 10.69
C GLN A 118 -18.89 -1.08 10.35
N LEU A 119 -17.92 -1.61 9.59
CA LEU A 119 -17.87 -3.03 9.25
C LEU A 119 -17.67 -3.90 10.50
N HIS A 120 -16.81 -3.49 11.43
CA HIS A 120 -16.61 -4.19 12.68
C HIS A 120 -17.88 -4.22 13.54
N GLN A 121 -18.62 -3.11 13.61
CA GLN A 121 -19.92 -3.05 14.28
C GLN A 121 -20.95 -3.98 13.63
N LEU A 122 -21.03 -3.96 12.29
CA LEU A 122 -21.94 -4.84 11.53
C LEU A 122 -21.56 -6.32 11.73
N TRP A 123 -20.28 -6.64 11.74
CA TRP A 123 -19.79 -8.00 12.00
C TRP A 123 -20.16 -8.46 13.41
N TYR A 124 -19.91 -7.65 14.44
CA TYR A 124 -20.28 -7.97 15.82
C TYR A 124 -21.80 -8.17 15.98
N ARG A 125 -22.59 -7.29 15.35
CA ARG A 125 -24.05 -7.43 15.30
C ARG A 125 -24.46 -8.72 14.60
N SER A 126 -23.82 -9.07 13.49
CA SER A 126 -24.07 -10.30 12.74
C SER A 126 -23.75 -11.57 13.54
N VAL A 127 -22.62 -11.59 14.27
CA VAL A 127 -22.26 -12.70 15.17
C VAL A 127 -23.27 -12.82 16.30
N THR A 128 -23.62 -11.71 16.95
CA THR A 128 -24.62 -11.68 18.03
C THR A 128 -25.98 -12.18 17.55
N LEU A 129 -26.45 -11.72 16.39
CA LEU A 129 -27.72 -12.17 15.81
C LEU A 129 -27.71 -13.66 15.47
N ARG A 130 -26.62 -14.21 14.93
CA ARG A 130 -26.50 -15.66 14.71
C ARG A 130 -26.59 -16.45 16.02
N HIS A 131 -25.96 -15.96 17.08
CA HIS A 131 -26.05 -16.59 18.40
C HIS A 131 -27.48 -16.56 18.94
N ILE A 132 -28.16 -15.42 18.82
CA ILE A 132 -29.57 -15.28 19.21
C ILE A 132 -30.46 -16.25 18.42
N ILE A 133 -30.29 -16.35 17.11
CA ILE A 133 -31.05 -17.31 16.28
C ILE A 133 -30.82 -18.74 16.76
N SER A 134 -29.57 -19.14 17.01
CA SER A 134 -29.27 -20.49 17.53
C SER A 134 -29.90 -20.76 18.90
N LEU A 135 -29.95 -19.75 19.78
CA LEU A 135 -30.65 -19.88 21.06
C LEU A 135 -32.18 -20.00 20.86
N LEU A 136 -32.76 -19.23 19.96
CA LEU A 136 -34.19 -19.30 19.64
C LEU A 136 -34.57 -20.68 19.07
N ASP A 137 -33.76 -21.25 18.17
CA ASP A 137 -33.97 -22.60 17.64
C ASP A 137 -33.93 -23.66 18.75
N GLN A 138 -33.02 -23.50 19.72
CA GLN A 138 -32.95 -24.40 20.89
C GLN A 138 -34.18 -24.26 21.79
N ILE A 139 -34.66 -23.04 22.01
CA ILE A 139 -35.88 -22.77 22.79
C ILE A 139 -37.09 -23.40 22.11
N GLU A 140 -37.26 -23.19 20.81
CA GLU A 140 -38.36 -23.76 20.03
C GLU A 140 -38.31 -25.30 20.03
N GLY A 141 -37.11 -25.87 19.84
CA GLY A 141 -36.89 -27.31 19.88
C GLY A 141 -37.31 -27.92 21.22
N ILE A 142 -36.94 -27.28 22.33
CA ILE A 142 -37.27 -27.74 23.69
C ILE A 142 -38.76 -27.55 23.99
N ALA A 143 -39.37 -26.45 23.55
CA ALA A 143 -40.80 -26.20 23.77
C ALA A 143 -41.70 -27.28 23.15
N LYS A 144 -41.24 -27.94 22.07
CA LYS A 144 -41.98 -29.04 21.41
C LYS A 144 -41.76 -30.42 22.06
N VAL A 145 -40.82 -30.55 23.00
CA VAL A 145 -40.48 -31.85 23.61
C VAL A 145 -41.64 -32.49 24.37
N PRO A 146 -42.39 -31.78 25.24
CA PRO A 146 -43.47 -32.39 26.00
C PRO A 146 -44.49 -33.12 25.11
N ALA A 147 -44.96 -32.46 24.05
CA ALA A 147 -45.89 -33.05 23.08
C ALA A 147 -45.30 -34.29 22.38
N ARG A 148 -44.00 -34.31 22.08
CA ARG A 148 -43.33 -35.49 21.49
C ARG A 148 -43.25 -36.65 22.48
N ILE A 149 -42.99 -36.36 23.76
CA ILE A 149 -42.98 -37.38 24.82
C ILE A 149 -44.38 -37.97 24.98
N GLU A 150 -45.42 -37.15 25.04
CA GLU A 150 -46.81 -37.62 25.13
C GLU A 150 -47.19 -38.53 23.96
N LYS A 151 -46.79 -38.17 22.73
CA LYS A 151 -46.99 -39.01 21.56
C LYS A 151 -46.29 -40.38 21.70
N LEU A 152 -45.03 -40.40 22.15
CA LEU A 152 -44.29 -41.65 22.36
C LEU A 152 -44.92 -42.52 23.47
N ILE A 153 -45.46 -41.90 24.52
CA ILE A 153 -46.23 -42.60 25.56
C ILE A 153 -47.49 -43.24 24.96
N ALA A 154 -48.23 -42.51 24.13
CA ALA A 154 -49.44 -43.03 23.46
C ALA A 154 -49.12 -44.21 22.52
N GLU A 155 -47.96 -44.18 21.86
CA GLU A 155 -47.46 -45.26 20.99
C GLU A 155 -46.79 -46.41 21.78
N LYS A 156 -46.80 -46.39 23.12
CA LYS A 156 -46.12 -47.33 24.02
C LYS A 156 -44.60 -47.45 23.83
N GLN A 157 -43.97 -46.45 23.21
CA GLN A 157 -42.52 -46.39 23.00
C GLN A 157 -41.81 -45.80 24.24
N PHE A 158 -41.95 -46.44 25.39
CA PHE A 158 -41.51 -45.87 26.68
C PHE A 158 -40.01 -45.62 26.75
N TYR A 159 -39.19 -46.50 26.17
CA TYR A 159 -37.73 -46.32 26.16
C TYR A 159 -37.33 -45.03 25.44
N ALA A 160 -37.89 -44.80 24.24
CA ALA A 160 -37.64 -43.57 23.47
C ALA A 160 -38.15 -42.33 24.21
N ALA A 161 -39.32 -42.42 24.86
CA ALA A 161 -39.88 -41.33 25.65
C ALA A 161 -38.98 -40.95 26.84
N VAL A 162 -38.44 -41.94 27.57
CA VAL A 162 -37.53 -41.71 28.69
C VAL A 162 -36.18 -41.15 28.21
N GLN A 163 -35.63 -41.67 27.10
CA GLN A 163 -34.40 -41.11 26.52
C GLN A 163 -34.58 -39.63 26.15
N LEU A 164 -35.67 -39.30 25.47
CA LEU A 164 -36.00 -37.92 25.09
C LEU A 164 -36.18 -37.04 26.34
N HIS A 165 -36.88 -37.54 27.36
CA HIS A 165 -37.07 -36.83 28.64
C HIS A 165 -35.74 -36.49 29.33
N VAL A 166 -34.85 -37.49 29.47
CA VAL A 166 -33.55 -37.32 30.11
C VAL A 166 -32.69 -36.33 29.34
N GLN A 167 -32.61 -36.48 28.01
CA GLN A 167 -31.84 -35.60 27.15
C GLN A 167 -32.32 -34.14 27.26
N SER A 168 -33.62 -33.91 27.15
CA SER A 168 -34.19 -32.57 27.21
C SER A 168 -34.07 -31.93 28.60
N THR A 169 -34.16 -32.72 29.67
CA THR A 169 -33.91 -32.25 31.04
C THR A 169 -32.46 -31.80 31.22
N LEU A 170 -31.49 -32.48 30.61
CA LEU A 170 -30.09 -32.05 30.61
C LEU A 170 -29.88 -30.76 29.79
N MET A 171 -30.55 -30.64 28.64
CA MET A 171 -30.46 -29.41 27.82
C MET A 171 -30.98 -28.18 28.58
N LEU A 172 -32.06 -28.31 29.33
CA LEU A 172 -32.65 -27.23 30.14
C LEU A 172 -31.74 -26.72 31.27
N LYS A 173 -30.75 -27.51 31.69
CA LYS A 173 -29.76 -27.11 32.71
C LYS A 173 -28.56 -26.34 32.15
N ARG A 174 -28.44 -26.21 30.82
CA ARG A 174 -27.36 -25.42 30.20
C ARG A 174 -27.58 -23.93 30.51
N GLU A 175 -26.52 -23.20 30.84
CA GLU A 175 -26.57 -21.80 31.31
C GLU A 175 -27.43 -20.89 30.41
N GLY A 176 -27.32 -21.04 29.07
CA GLY A 176 -28.10 -20.24 28.12
C GLY A 176 -29.61 -20.46 28.14
N LEU A 177 -30.06 -21.65 28.54
CA LEU A 177 -31.49 -22.01 28.62
C LEU A 177 -32.00 -21.97 30.06
N GLN A 178 -31.12 -22.09 31.04
CA GLN A 178 -31.44 -22.06 32.46
C GLN A 178 -32.02 -20.69 32.86
N ALA A 179 -31.47 -19.61 32.30
CA ALA A 179 -31.91 -18.24 32.56
C ALA A 179 -33.23 -17.85 31.87
N VAL A 180 -33.72 -18.65 30.91
CA VAL A 180 -34.92 -18.32 30.12
C VAL A 180 -36.18 -18.64 30.93
N GLY A 181 -36.84 -17.60 31.46
CA GLY A 181 -38.07 -17.73 32.26
C GLY A 181 -39.24 -18.34 31.49
N ALA A 182 -39.35 -18.11 30.18
CA ALA A 182 -40.41 -18.68 29.34
C ALA A 182 -40.37 -20.22 29.26
N LEU A 183 -39.24 -20.85 29.59
CA LEU A 183 -39.11 -22.31 29.64
C LEU A 183 -39.55 -22.92 30.98
N GLN A 184 -40.02 -22.11 31.92
CA GLN A 184 -40.46 -22.59 33.23
C GLN A 184 -41.66 -23.55 33.12
N ASP A 185 -42.62 -23.24 32.25
CA ASP A 185 -43.78 -24.10 32.02
C ASP A 185 -43.33 -25.47 31.47
N VAL A 186 -42.42 -25.48 30.50
CA VAL A 186 -41.83 -26.70 29.93
C VAL A 186 -41.11 -27.54 30.99
N ARG A 187 -40.37 -26.91 31.92
CA ARG A 187 -39.71 -27.62 33.05
C ARG A 187 -40.74 -28.26 33.98
N SER A 188 -41.81 -27.53 34.28
CA SER A 188 -42.89 -28.05 35.11
C SER A 188 -43.59 -29.24 34.44
N GLU A 189 -43.80 -29.16 33.13
CA GLU A 189 -44.45 -30.18 32.33
C GLU A 189 -43.59 -31.43 32.20
N LEU A 190 -42.28 -31.30 31.92
CA LEU A 190 -41.36 -32.43 31.94
C LEU A 190 -41.31 -33.09 33.33
N THR A 191 -41.42 -32.32 34.42
CA THR A 191 -41.47 -32.90 35.76
C THR A 191 -42.73 -33.74 35.98
N LYS A 192 -43.88 -33.29 35.46
CA LYS A 192 -45.14 -34.05 35.46
C LYS A 192 -45.05 -35.30 34.59
N LEU A 193 -44.55 -35.16 33.36
CA LEU A 193 -44.38 -36.26 32.41
C LEU A 193 -43.47 -37.37 32.94
N ARG A 194 -42.45 -37.03 33.74
CA ARG A 194 -41.63 -38.03 34.45
C ARG A 194 -42.48 -38.93 35.36
N GLY A 195 -43.41 -38.34 36.12
CA GLY A 195 -44.33 -39.09 36.96
C GLY A 195 -45.28 -39.95 36.15
N ILE A 196 -45.86 -39.38 35.08
CA ILE A 196 -46.75 -40.10 34.16
C ILE A 196 -46.05 -41.31 33.54
N LEU A 197 -44.82 -41.12 33.04
CA LEU A 197 -43.99 -42.20 32.49
C LEU A 197 -43.75 -43.32 33.50
N PHE A 198 -43.39 -42.97 34.74
CA PHE A 198 -43.16 -43.95 35.79
C PHE A 198 -44.41 -44.81 36.05
N TYR A 199 -45.57 -44.18 36.22
CA TYR A 199 -46.82 -44.92 36.46
C TYR A 199 -47.25 -45.75 35.25
N LYS A 200 -47.10 -45.23 34.03
CA LYS A 200 -47.46 -45.98 32.81
C LYS A 200 -46.59 -47.21 32.60
N VAL A 201 -45.28 -47.09 32.81
CA VAL A 201 -44.37 -48.24 32.73
C VAL A 201 -44.67 -49.26 33.83
N LEU A 202 -44.95 -48.79 35.05
CA LEU A 202 -45.31 -49.67 36.16
C LEU A 202 -46.63 -50.42 35.89
N GLU A 203 -47.64 -49.73 35.36
CA GLU A 203 -48.93 -50.31 34.99
C GLU A 203 -48.78 -51.36 33.88
N ASP A 204 -48.05 -51.04 32.80
CA ASP A 204 -47.79 -51.99 31.71
C ASP A 204 -46.98 -53.19 32.19
N LEU A 205 -45.98 -53.00 33.07
CA LEU A 205 -45.20 -54.08 33.67
C LEU A 205 -46.04 -54.96 34.61
N HIS A 206 -46.91 -54.35 35.41
CA HIS A 206 -47.85 -55.08 36.27
C HIS A 206 -48.84 -55.89 35.44
N SER A 207 -49.37 -55.31 34.35
CA SER A 207 -50.24 -56.04 33.41
C SER A 207 -49.50 -57.20 32.74
N HIS A 208 -48.23 -57.03 32.36
CA HIS A 208 -47.42 -58.10 31.79
C HIS A 208 -47.13 -59.23 32.79
N LEU A 209 -46.88 -58.91 34.06
CA LEU A 209 -46.60 -59.89 35.11
C LEU A 209 -47.86 -60.62 35.59
N TYR A 210 -49.01 -59.93 35.67
CA TYR A 210 -50.21 -60.44 36.33
C TYR A 210 -51.39 -60.76 35.41
N ASN A 211 -51.48 -60.19 34.19
CA ASN A 211 -52.59 -60.43 33.24
C ASN A 211 -52.32 -61.47 32.11
N ARG A 212 -51.27 -62.30 32.24
CA ARG A 212 -51.05 -63.60 31.54
C ARG A 212 -50.80 -63.60 30.02
N GLY A 213 -49.84 -64.43 29.57
CA GLY A 213 -50.07 -65.62 28.71
C GLY A 213 -50.90 -65.59 27.42
N GLU A 214 -51.53 -64.49 27.03
CA GLU A 214 -52.27 -64.36 25.78
C GLU A 214 -51.80 -63.10 25.06
N TYR A 215 -50.74 -63.25 24.27
CA TYR A 215 -50.40 -62.28 23.23
C TYR A 215 -51.41 -62.45 22.08
N ARG A 216 -52.19 -61.41 21.80
CA ARG A 216 -52.78 -61.17 20.47
C ARG A 216 -52.14 -59.93 19.88
#